data_AF-A0A6A4IAK3-F1
#
_entry.id   AF-A0A6A4IAK3-F1
#
_cell.length_a   1.000
_cell.length_b   1.000
_cell.length_c   1.000
_cell.angle_alpha   90.00
_cell.angle_beta   90.00
_cell.angle_gamma   90.00
#
_symmetry.space_group_name_H-M   'P 1'
#
loop_
_entity.id
_entity.type
_entity.pdbx_description
1 polymer ?
#
loop_
_entity_poly.entity_id
_entity_poly.type
_entity_poly.pdbx_seq_one_letter_code
_entity_poly.pdbx_strand_id
1 'polypeptide(L)'
;SNDSMKVIIFTLRELGVENVPSLSALRTFQAKQTQHAGVCPTHHISALQNHFDVNHPAKLFGLDFANPLVHQQMHFYPEVSNPVTESWQADKWLHEVEPNELSPMWANFSDTPKHHFFTGELAQLSNGCLVVPRKWI
;
A
#
# COMPACT_ATOMS: atom_id res chain seq x y z
N SER A 1 14.55 15.70 -14.43
CA SER A 1 15.25 16.66 -15.31
C SER A 1 14.44 17.94 -15.45
N ASN A 2 15.06 19.11 -15.24
CA ASN A 2 14.38 20.41 -15.38
C ASN A 2 14.22 20.83 -16.84
N ASP A 3 15.13 20.43 -17.73
CA ASP A 3 15.14 20.91 -19.11
C ASP A 3 14.02 20.29 -19.94
N SER A 4 13.73 19.01 -19.75
CA SER A 4 12.57 18.35 -20.36
C SER A 4 11.25 19.04 -19.97
N MET A 5 11.11 19.43 -18.69
CA MET A 5 9.93 20.15 -18.21
C MET A 5 9.84 21.58 -18.75
N LYS A 6 10.97 22.29 -18.89
CA LYS A 6 10.99 23.60 -19.53
C LYS A 6 10.53 23.52 -20.98
N VAL A 7 10.99 22.51 -21.72
CA VAL A 7 10.57 22.27 -23.11
C VAL A 7 9.05 22.04 -23.18
N ILE A 8 8.50 21.16 -22.33
CA ILE A 8 7.05 20.91 -22.29
C ILE A 8 6.26 22.19 -21.99
N ILE A 9 6.66 22.94 -20.95
CA ILE A 9 6.00 24.21 -20.59
C ILE A 9 6.08 25.22 -21.74
N PHE A 10 7.22 25.31 -22.40
CA PHE A 10 7.42 26.17 -23.56
C PHE A 10 6.49 25.77 -24.72
N THR A 11 6.48 24.49 -25.10
CA THR A 11 5.62 23.97 -26.17
C THR A 11 4.14 24.24 -25.89
N LEU A 12 3.67 24.07 -24.65
CA LEU A 12 2.28 24.37 -24.28
C LEU A 12 1.94 25.85 -24.49
N ARG A 13 2.89 26.77 -24.21
CA ARG A 13 2.69 28.21 -24.45
C ARG A 13 2.65 28.55 -25.94
N GLU A 14 3.54 27.97 -26.74
CA GLU A 14 3.57 28.18 -28.19
C GLU A 14 2.30 27.65 -28.88
N LEU A 15 1.69 26.59 -28.33
CA LEU A 15 0.41 26.05 -28.80
C LEU A 15 -0.81 26.87 -28.35
N GLY A 16 -0.62 27.99 -27.66
CA GLY A 16 -1.70 28.87 -27.22
C GLY A 16 -2.56 28.31 -26.09
N VAL A 17 -2.05 27.34 -25.31
CA VAL A 17 -2.76 26.81 -24.14
C VAL A 17 -2.83 27.91 -23.08
N GLU A 18 -4.04 28.22 -22.60
CA GLU A 18 -4.24 29.22 -21.55
C GLU A 18 -3.81 28.69 -20.18
N ASN A 19 -3.41 29.59 -19.28
CA ASN A 19 -3.10 29.30 -17.87
C ASN A 19 -1.93 28.31 -17.62
N VAL A 20 -0.95 28.24 -18.53
CA VAL A 20 0.23 27.38 -18.35
C VAL A 20 1.11 27.91 -17.20
N PRO A 21 1.36 27.11 -16.14
CA PRO A 21 2.16 27.57 -15.00
C PRO A 21 3.61 27.85 -15.39
N SER A 22 4.29 28.71 -14.63
CA SER A 22 5.74 28.77 -14.69
C SER A 22 6.35 27.48 -14.12
N LEU A 23 7.60 27.19 -14.48
CA LEU A 23 8.32 26.05 -13.90
C LEU A 23 8.39 26.16 -12.37
N SER A 24 8.59 27.37 -11.84
CA SER A 24 8.62 27.61 -10.39
C SER A 24 7.26 27.34 -9.75
N ALA A 25 6.17 27.85 -10.33
CA ALA A 25 4.82 27.60 -9.83
C ALA A 25 4.48 26.10 -9.84
N LEU A 26 4.85 25.38 -10.90
CA LEU A 26 4.68 23.94 -10.98
C LEU A 26 5.46 23.22 -9.87
N ARG A 27 6.72 23.61 -9.62
CA ARG A 27 7.55 23.03 -8.56
C ARG A 27 7.00 23.30 -7.17
N THR A 28 6.54 24.51 -6.90
CA THR A 28 5.89 24.86 -5.64
C THR A 28 4.62 24.04 -5.42
N PHE A 29 3.81 23.89 -6.47
CA PHE A 29 2.61 23.05 -6.41
C PHE A 29 2.97 21.59 -6.12
N GLN A 30 3.93 21.02 -6.85
CA GLN A 30 4.41 19.66 -6.62
C GLN A 30 4.91 19.45 -5.18
N ALA A 31 5.74 20.36 -4.67
CA ALA A 31 6.22 20.29 -3.28
C ALA A 31 5.07 20.28 -2.27
N LYS A 32 4.07 21.14 -2.48
CA LYS A 32 2.87 21.21 -1.63
C LYS A 32 2.04 19.92 -1.70
N GLN A 33 1.85 19.35 -2.89
CA GLN A 33 1.12 18.09 -3.06
C GLN A 33 1.84 16.91 -2.41
N THR A 34 3.14 16.81 -2.61
CA THR A 34 3.99 15.78 -2.01
C THR A 34 3.93 15.82 -0.48
N GLN A 35 3.96 17.01 0.12
CA GLN A 35 3.76 17.20 1.55
C GLN A 35 2.36 16.77 2.02
N HIS A 36 1.32 17.13 1.27
CA HIS A 36 -0.07 16.77 1.61
C HIS A 36 -0.30 15.26 1.55
N ALA A 37 0.27 14.58 0.56
CA ALA A 37 0.22 13.12 0.42
C ALA A 37 1.09 12.39 1.46
N GLY A 38 1.90 13.10 2.24
CA GLY A 38 2.81 12.51 3.23
C GLY A 38 3.94 11.68 2.60
N VAL A 39 4.21 11.89 1.31
CA VAL A 39 5.30 11.24 0.58
C VAL A 39 6.50 12.17 0.64
N CYS A 40 7.64 11.69 1.13
CA CYS A 40 8.87 12.48 1.18
C CYS A 40 9.96 11.70 0.44
N PRO A 41 10.10 11.89 -0.88
CA PRO A 41 11.14 11.24 -1.65
C PRO A 41 12.52 11.68 -1.13
N THR A 42 13.40 10.70 -0.95
CA THR A 42 14.80 10.92 -0.59
C THR A 42 15.65 10.82 -1.84
N HIS A 43 16.53 11.79 -2.04
CA HIS A 43 17.40 11.81 -3.21
C HIS A 43 18.61 10.90 -2.99
N HIS A 44 18.91 10.06 -3.99
CA HIS A 44 20.05 9.14 -3.98
C HIS A 44 20.85 9.27 -5.27
N ILE A 45 22.16 9.04 -5.12
CA ILE A 45 23.10 8.95 -6.24
C ILE A 45 23.72 7.56 -6.19
N SER A 46 23.51 6.78 -7.25
CA SER A 46 24.11 5.44 -7.36
C SER A 46 25.63 5.52 -7.56
N ALA A 47 26.32 4.40 -7.37
CA ALA A 47 27.75 4.29 -7.68
C ALA A 47 28.09 4.67 -9.15
N LEU A 48 27.13 4.48 -10.06
CA LEU A 48 27.25 4.83 -11.49
C LEU A 48 26.81 6.27 -11.80
N GLN A 49 26.65 7.13 -10.79
CA GLN A 49 26.22 8.54 -10.93
C GLN A 49 24.80 8.74 -11.49
N ASN A 50 23.96 7.69 -11.49
CA ASN A 50 22.54 7.87 -11.75
C ASN A 50 21.86 8.51 -10.53
N HIS A 51 21.10 9.56 -10.78
CA HIS A 51 20.27 10.28 -9.81
C HIS A 51 18.86 9.69 -9.79
N PHE A 52 18.37 9.31 -8.62
CA PHE A 52 17.02 8.78 -8.45
C PHE A 52 16.46 9.14 -7.07
N ASP A 53 15.13 9.25 -6.98
CA ASP A 53 14.44 9.56 -5.74
C ASP A 53 13.68 8.32 -5.24
N VAL A 54 13.79 8.03 -3.94
CA VAL A 54 13.19 6.83 -3.33
C VAL A 54 12.24 7.23 -2.21
N ASN A 55 11.06 6.63 -2.21
CA ASN A 55 10.11 6.73 -1.12
C ASN A 55 10.38 5.64 -0.08
N HIS A 56 10.18 5.95 1.20
CA HIS A 56 10.30 4.95 2.26
C HIS A 56 9.28 3.80 2.02
N PRO A 57 9.69 2.52 1.96
CA PRO A 57 8.79 1.41 1.62
C PRO A 57 7.52 1.35 2.46
N ALA A 58 7.63 1.55 3.78
CA ALA A 58 6.47 1.58 4.68
C ALA A 58 5.42 2.66 4.30
N LYS A 59 5.83 3.78 3.70
CA LYS A 59 4.89 4.81 3.21
C LYS A 59 4.18 4.35 1.95
N LEU A 60 4.88 3.68 1.05
CA LEU A 60 4.26 3.10 -0.16
C LEU A 60 3.23 2.04 0.23
N PHE A 61 3.59 1.11 1.12
CA PHE A 61 2.64 0.11 1.62
C PHE A 61 1.41 0.76 2.27
N GLY A 62 1.59 1.82 3.07
CA GLY A 62 0.47 2.55 3.64
C GLY A 62 -0.46 3.19 2.61
N LEU A 63 0.08 3.71 1.50
CA LEU A 63 -0.72 4.25 0.40
C LEU A 63 -1.47 3.14 -0.35
N ASP A 64 -0.82 2.01 -0.60
CA ASP A 64 -1.45 0.85 -1.24
C ASP A 64 -2.57 0.28 -0.37
N PHE A 65 -2.34 0.20 0.95
CA PHE A 65 -3.35 -0.24 1.92
C PHE A 65 -4.54 0.70 1.99
N ALA A 66 -4.31 2.01 1.85
CA ALA A 66 -5.37 3.03 1.86
C ALA A 66 -6.12 3.12 0.52
N ASN A 67 -5.58 2.54 -0.55
CA ASN A 67 -6.20 2.58 -1.87
C ASN A 67 -7.29 1.50 -1.98
N PRO A 68 -8.58 1.85 -2.11
CA PRO A 68 -9.67 0.88 -2.13
C PRO A 68 -9.62 -0.08 -3.31
N LEU A 69 -9.01 0.32 -4.44
CA LEU A 69 -8.88 -0.53 -5.62
C LEU A 69 -7.77 -1.57 -5.46
N VAL A 70 -6.69 -1.21 -4.75
CA VAL A 70 -5.55 -2.11 -4.50
C VAL A 70 -5.83 -3.00 -3.30
N HIS A 71 -6.44 -2.45 -2.25
CA HIS A 71 -6.79 -3.19 -1.04
C HIS A 71 -7.66 -4.43 -1.33
N GLN A 72 -8.55 -4.37 -2.34
CA GLN A 72 -9.36 -5.52 -2.78
C GLN A 72 -8.54 -6.68 -3.35
N GLN A 73 -7.32 -6.41 -3.81
CA GLN A 73 -6.40 -7.39 -4.39
C GLN A 73 -5.36 -7.89 -3.37
N MET A 74 -5.38 -7.37 -2.15
CA MET A 74 -4.45 -7.78 -1.10
C MET A 74 -4.91 -9.09 -0.44
N HIS A 75 -3.97 -10.02 -0.28
CA HIS A 75 -4.20 -11.30 0.40
C HIS A 75 -3.57 -11.27 1.80
N PHE A 76 -4.41 -11.09 2.84
CA PHE A 76 -3.96 -10.97 4.23
C PHE A 76 -3.86 -12.31 4.97
N TYR A 77 -4.61 -13.31 4.51
CA TYR A 77 -4.69 -14.61 5.15
C TYR A 77 -4.03 -15.67 4.27
N PRO A 78 -3.32 -16.64 4.87
CA PRO A 78 -2.91 -17.83 4.17
C PRO A 78 -4.13 -18.57 3.61
N GLU A 79 -3.99 -19.21 2.46
CA GLU A 79 -5.09 -19.93 1.81
C GLU A 79 -4.69 -21.40 1.60
N VAL A 80 -5.59 -22.34 1.93
CA VAL A 80 -5.34 -23.76 1.66
C VAL A 80 -5.83 -24.07 0.24
N SER A 81 -4.91 -24.32 -0.67
CA SER A 81 -5.21 -24.69 -2.06
C SER A 81 -4.33 -25.84 -2.56
N ASN A 82 -4.87 -26.65 -3.48
CA ASN A 82 -4.13 -27.67 -4.22
C ASN A 82 -4.63 -27.75 -5.67
N PRO A 83 -3.82 -27.40 -6.69
CA PRO A 83 -2.40 -27.07 -6.62
C PRO A 83 -2.12 -25.66 -6.05
N VAL A 84 -0.92 -25.48 -5.50
CA VAL A 84 -0.42 -24.16 -5.08
C VAL A 84 -0.10 -23.33 -6.33
N THR A 85 -0.77 -22.19 -6.50
CA THR A 85 -0.52 -21.26 -7.60
C THR A 85 0.08 -19.94 -7.14
N GLU A 86 -0.12 -19.58 -5.87
CA GLU A 86 0.26 -18.28 -5.33
C GLU A 86 1.06 -18.41 -4.02
N SER A 87 1.77 -17.34 -3.65
CA SER A 87 2.69 -17.37 -2.50
C SER A 87 1.98 -17.52 -1.15
N TRP A 88 0.78 -16.94 -0.99
CA TRP A 88 -0.03 -17.07 0.24
C TRP A 88 -0.67 -18.46 0.39
N GLN A 89 -0.61 -19.29 -0.65
CA GLN A 89 -1.04 -20.69 -0.62
C GLN A 89 0.08 -21.67 -0.27
N ALA A 90 1.33 -21.20 -0.26
CA ALA A 90 2.48 -22.05 -0.04
C ALA A 90 2.60 -22.48 1.44
N ASP A 91 3.19 -23.66 1.66
CA ASP A 91 3.40 -24.24 2.99
C ASP A 91 4.14 -23.31 3.95
N LYS A 92 5.04 -22.46 3.42
CA LYS A 92 5.73 -21.46 4.23
C LYS A 92 4.74 -20.54 4.95
N TRP A 93 3.74 -20.03 4.24
CA TRP A 93 2.73 -19.13 4.81
C TRP A 93 1.70 -19.87 5.69
N LEU A 94 1.43 -21.14 5.35
CA LEU A 94 0.49 -21.99 6.08
C LEU A 94 1.06 -22.56 7.39
N HIS A 95 2.34 -22.90 7.45
CA HIS A 95 2.91 -23.72 8.51
C HIS A 95 4.17 -23.15 9.17
N GLU A 96 4.97 -22.34 8.47
CA GLU A 96 6.28 -21.91 8.97
C GLU A 96 6.28 -20.52 9.61
N VAL A 97 5.35 -19.63 9.20
CA VAL A 97 5.27 -18.27 9.76
C VAL A 97 4.63 -18.30 11.15
N GLU A 98 5.30 -17.63 12.10
CA GLU A 98 4.81 -17.49 13.48
C GLU A 98 3.45 -16.77 13.50
N PRO A 99 2.46 -17.23 14.30
CA PRO A 99 1.13 -16.65 14.32
C PRO A 99 1.09 -15.14 14.59
N ASN A 100 2.06 -14.62 15.35
CA ASN A 100 2.15 -13.18 15.68
C ASN A 100 2.65 -12.32 14.50
N GLU A 101 3.21 -12.93 13.45
CA GLU A 101 3.63 -12.23 12.22
C GLU A 101 2.53 -12.23 11.14
N LEU A 102 1.48 -13.04 11.34
CA LEU A 102 0.31 -13.08 10.46
C LEU A 102 -0.73 -12.02 10.84
N SER A 103 -1.74 -11.84 9.98
CA SER A 103 -2.85 -10.93 10.28
C SER A 103 -3.53 -11.35 11.59
N PRO A 104 -3.49 -10.50 12.64
CA PRO A 104 -3.96 -10.88 13.97
C PRO A 104 -5.48 -10.84 14.07
N MET A 105 -6.16 -10.24 13.09
CA MET A 105 -7.57 -9.90 13.15
C MET A 105 -8.28 -10.46 11.93
N TRP A 106 -9.45 -11.03 12.15
CA TRP A 106 -10.45 -11.25 11.11
C TRP A 106 -11.68 -10.40 11.39
N ALA A 107 -12.30 -9.88 10.33
CA ALA A 107 -13.52 -9.11 10.41
C ALA A 107 -14.59 -9.69 9.49
N ASN A 108 -15.85 -9.69 9.94
CA ASN A 108 -16.96 -10.03 9.05
C ASN A 108 -17.25 -8.84 8.11
N PHE A 109 -16.64 -8.87 6.93
CA PHE A 109 -16.83 -7.83 5.92
C PHE A 109 -18.20 -7.87 5.22
N SER A 110 -19.00 -8.92 5.42
CA SER A 110 -20.28 -9.14 4.71
C SER A 110 -21.52 -8.81 5.55
N ASP A 111 -21.64 -9.36 6.77
CA ASP A 111 -22.87 -9.23 7.54
C ASP A 111 -22.87 -8.04 8.49
N THR A 112 -21.71 -7.65 9.02
CA THR A 112 -21.56 -6.46 9.86
C THR A 112 -20.08 -6.06 9.94
N PRO A 113 -19.64 -4.94 9.33
CA PRO A 113 -18.24 -4.51 9.31
C PRO A 113 -17.70 -4.03 10.67
N LYS A 114 -18.29 -4.48 11.78
CA LYS A 114 -17.98 -4.03 13.15
C LYS A 114 -17.61 -5.16 14.11
N HIS A 115 -17.67 -6.43 13.68
CA HIS A 115 -17.27 -7.55 14.52
C HIS A 115 -15.87 -8.01 14.10
N HIS A 116 -14.91 -7.69 14.97
CA HIS A 116 -13.51 -8.05 14.81
C HIS A 116 -13.18 -9.17 15.80
N PHE A 117 -12.43 -10.16 15.33
CA PHE A 117 -11.97 -11.28 16.13
C PHE A 117 -10.46 -11.32 16.06
N PHE A 118 -9.83 -11.23 17.22
CA PHE A 118 -8.37 -11.23 17.32
C PHE A 118 -7.85 -12.61 17.75
N THR A 119 -6.69 -12.98 17.21
CA THR A 119 -5.96 -14.14 17.69
C THR A 119 -5.52 -13.93 19.13
N GLY A 120 -5.65 -14.94 19.98
CA GLY A 120 -5.29 -14.87 21.40
C GLY A 120 -6.36 -14.27 22.30
N GLU A 121 -7.47 -13.75 21.76
CA GLU A 121 -8.60 -13.23 22.53
C GLU A 121 -9.76 -14.24 22.61
N LEU A 122 -10.61 -14.13 23.63
CA LEU A 122 -11.81 -14.95 23.74
C LEU A 122 -12.84 -14.53 22.68
N ALA A 123 -13.27 -15.49 21.87
CA ALA A 123 -14.35 -15.36 20.91
C ALA A 123 -15.49 -16.31 21.26
N GLN A 124 -16.73 -15.90 20.99
CA GLN A 124 -17.91 -16.75 21.17
C GLN A 124 -18.40 -17.27 19.82
N LEU A 125 -18.57 -18.58 19.72
CA LEU A 125 -19.20 -19.24 18.59
C LEU A 125 -20.72 -19.04 18.62
N SER A 126 -21.40 -19.25 17.48
CA SER A 126 -22.86 -19.12 17.36
C SER A 126 -23.64 -20.06 18.29
N ASN A 127 -23.03 -21.17 18.71
CA ASN A 127 -23.59 -22.12 19.67
C ASN A 127 -23.36 -21.71 21.15
N GLY A 128 -22.75 -20.55 21.40
CA GLY A 128 -22.45 -20.02 22.73
C GLY A 128 -21.12 -20.49 23.34
N CYS A 129 -20.41 -21.43 22.70
CA CYS A 129 -19.10 -21.89 23.18
C CYS A 129 -18.03 -20.80 23.07
N LEU A 130 -17.15 -20.72 24.06
CA LEU A 130 -16.00 -19.83 24.06
C LEU A 130 -14.76 -20.53 23.51
N VAL A 131 -14.06 -19.86 22.60
CA VAL A 131 -12.83 -20.33 21.97
C VAL A 131 -11.79 -19.22 21.96
N VAL A 132 -10.52 -19.58 21.77
CA VAL A 132 -9.43 -18.62 21.54
C VAL A 132 -8.87 -18.89 20.14
N PRO A 133 -9.14 -18.03 19.14
CA PRO A 133 -8.57 -18.18 17.80
C PRO A 133 -7.05 -18.12 17.87
N ARG A 134 -6.35 -19.02 17.18
CA ARG A 134 -4.88 -19.02 17.12
C ARG A 134 -4.34 -18.46 15.81
N LYS A 135 -5.08 -18.65 14.72
CA LYS A 135 -4.68 -18.26 13.36
C LYS A 135 -5.94 -18.14 12.50
N TRP A 136 -5.92 -17.19 11.57
CA TRP A 136 -6.91 -17.03 10.52
C TRP A 136 -6.35 -17.56 9.20
N ILE A 137 -7.19 -18.31 8.48
CA ILE A 137 -6.92 -18.96 7.19
C ILE A 137 -8.17 -18.73 6.34
#